data_AF-A0A3D0H4Z7-F1
#
_entry.id   AF-A0A3D0H4Z7-F1
#
_cell.length_a   1.000
_cell.length_b   1.000
_cell.length_c   1.000
_cell.angle_alpha   90.00
_cell.angle_beta   90.00
_cell.angle_gamma   90.00
#
_symmetry.space_group_name_H-M   'P 1'
#
loop_
_entity.id
_entity.type
_entity.pdbx_description
1 polymer ?
#
loop_
_entity_poly.entity_id
_entity_poly.type
_entity_poly.pdbx_seq_one_letter_code
_entity_poly.pdbx_strand_id
1 'polypeptide(L)' 'MNRLNMIVLLVGLCIAMFAGVAAAEGPFEKDLIKTSAGDLEITFIGHGTMIFTFAGKVIHVDPYGK' A
#
# COMPACT_ATOMS: atom_id res chain seq x y z
N MET A 1 -2.21 29.38 -32.30
CA MET A 1 -1.23 29.08 -31.23
C MET A 1 0.15 28.94 -31.86
N ASN A 2 1.18 29.60 -31.32
CA ASN A 2 2.55 29.43 -31.82
C ASN A 2 3.15 28.09 -31.32
N ARG A 3 4.20 27.60 -32.00
CA ARG A 3 4.82 26.30 -31.68
C ARG A 3 5.31 26.23 -30.23
N LEU A 4 5.73 27.36 -29.66
CA LEU A 4 6.17 27.47 -28.27
C LEU A 4 5.03 27.23 -27.28
N ASN A 5 3.87 27.88 -27.45
CA ASN A 5 2.71 27.66 -26.57
C ASN A 5 2.19 26.23 -26.67
N MET A 6 2.31 25.60 -27.85
CA MET A 6 1.93 24.21 -28.04
C MET A 6 2.84 23.24 -27.27
N ILE A 7 4.16 23.48 -27.28
CA ILE A 7 5.12 22.67 -26.51
C ILE A 7 4.90 22.85 -25.01
N VAL A 8 4.72 24.09 -24.53
CA VAL A 8 4.46 24.38 -23.11
C VAL A 8 3.18 23.68 -22.63
N LEU A 9 2.12 23.68 -23.44
CA LEU A 9 0.88 22.99 -23.14
C LEU A 9 1.09 21.46 -23.03
N LEU A 10 1.83 20.87 -23.97
CA LEU A 10 2.09 19.43 -23.99
C LEU A 10 2.96 18.99 -22.81
N VAL A 11 4.00 19.75 -22.48
CA VAL A 11 4.85 19.48 -21.31
C VAL A 11 4.06 19.61 -20.02
N GLY A 12 3.22 20.64 -19.88
CA GLY A 12 2.34 20.80 -18.72
C GLY A 12 1.35 19.64 -18.56
N LEU A 13 0.79 19.16 -19.67
CA LEU A 13 -0.12 18.00 -19.68
C LEU A 13 0.60 16.70 -19.29
N CYS A 14 1.81 16.47 -19.80
CA CYS A 14 2.63 15.32 -19.42
C CYS A 14 2.95 15.33 -17.93
N ILE A 15 3.37 16.48 -17.36
CA ILE A 15 3.67 16.59 -15.92
C ILE A 15 2.43 16.27 -15.07
N ALA A 16 1.26 16.76 -15.48
CA ALA A 16 0.00 16.49 -14.77
C ALA A 16 -0.38 15.00 -14.77
N MET A 17 -0.07 14.26 -15.84
CA MET A 17 -0.35 12.81 -15.93
C MET A 17 0.52 11.96 -14.99
N PHE A 18 1.74 12.40 -14.67
CA PHE A 18 2.65 11.68 -13.76
C PHE A 18 2.46 12.04 -12.29
N ALA A 19 1.65 13.05 -11.94
CA ALA A 19 1.42 13.43 -10.55
C ALA A 19 0.57 12.40 -9.75
N GLY A 20 -0.10 11.47 -10.42
CA GLY A 20 -1.03 10.51 -9.79
C GLY A 20 -0.46 9.12 -9.47
N VAL A 21 0.79 8.80 -9.82
CA VAL A 21 1.33 7.43 -9.70
C VAL A 21 1.96 7.09 -8.33
N ALA A 22 1.98 8.03 -7.39
CA ALA A 22 2.76 7.87 -6.15
C ALA A 22 2.02 7.19 -4.97
N ALA A 23 0.76 6.77 -5.10
CA ALA A 23 -0.02 6.33 -3.95
C ALA A 23 -1.04 5.21 -4.26
N ALA A 24 -0.56 4.06 -4.76
CA ALA A 24 -1.43 2.93 -5.13
C ALA A 24 -1.15 1.62 -4.37
N GLU A 25 -0.51 1.66 -3.19
CA GLU A 25 -0.63 0.56 -2.25
C GLU A 25 -1.78 0.88 -1.29
N GLY A 26 -2.94 0.25 -1.54
CA GLY A 26 -4.06 0.31 -0.60
C GLY A 26 -3.69 -0.30 0.75
N PRO A 27 -4.47 -0.04 1.81
CA PRO A 27 -4.23 -0.69 3.10
C PRO A 27 -4.27 -2.21 2.92
N PHE A 28 -3.34 -2.91 3.59
CA PHE A 28 -3.35 -4.37 3.66
C PHE A 28 -4.67 -4.88 4.25
N GLU A 29 -5.13 -6.02 3.75
CA GLU A 29 -6.31 -6.70 4.28
C GLU A 29 -6.06 -7.13 5.73
N LYS A 30 -7.08 -6.94 6.57
CA LYS A 30 -7.02 -7.25 8.00
C LYS A 30 -8.21 -8.08 8.44
N ASP A 31 -7.92 -9.16 9.14
CA ASP A 31 -8.90 -9.99 9.83
C ASP A 31 -8.76 -9.85 11.35
N LEU A 32 -9.90 -9.83 12.04
CA LEU A 32 -9.97 -9.76 13.50
C LEU A 32 -10.66 -11.00 14.05
N ILE A 33 -9.92 -11.81 14.80
CA ILE A 33 -10.45 -12.98 15.49
C ILE A 33 -10.55 -12.68 16.98
N LYS A 34 -11.76 -12.73 17.52
CA LYS A 34 -12.00 -12.60 18.96
C LYS A 34 -11.61 -13.88 19.68
N THR A 35 -10.78 -13.76 20.71
CA THR A 35 -10.38 -14.90 21.56
C THR A 35 -10.59 -14.55 23.03
N SER A 36 -10.58 -15.57 23.91
CA SER A 36 -10.68 -15.37 25.36
C SER A 36 -9.46 -14.66 25.97
N ALA A 37 -8.31 -14.67 25.28
CA ALA A 37 -7.06 -14.04 25.73
C ALA A 37 -6.79 -12.69 25.06
N GLY A 38 -7.78 -12.14 24.35
CA GLY A 38 -7.71 -10.86 23.64
C GLY A 38 -7.96 -11.00 22.14
N ASP A 39 -7.87 -9.89 21.43
CA ASP A 39 -8.05 -9.85 19.99
C ASP A 39 -6.78 -10.30 19.26
N LEU A 40 -6.94 -11.21 18.30
CA LEU A 40 -5.91 -11.54 17.32
C LEU A 40 -6.22 -10.77 16.04
N GLU A 41 -5.37 -9.79 15.72
CA GLU A 41 -5.39 -9.11 14.42
C GLU A 41 -4.41 -9.81 13.48
N ILE A 42 -4.88 -10.16 12.29
CA ILE A 42 -4.08 -10.74 11.20
C ILE A 42 -4.04 -9.73 10.07
N THR A 43 -2.86 -9.29 9.66
CA THR A 43 -2.66 -8.43 8.49
C THR A 43 -2.02 -9.24 7.37
N PHE A 44 -2.66 -9.32 6.21
CA PHE A 44 -2.15 -10.03 5.05
C PHE A 44 -1.24 -9.11 4.21
N ILE A 45 0.05 -9.44 4.15
CA ILE A 45 1.05 -8.63 3.44
C ILE A 45 1.20 -9.10 1.98
N GLY A 46 1.11 -10.41 1.74
CA GLY A 46 1.17 -11.00 0.40
C GLY A 46 2.12 -12.19 0.31
N HIS A 47 1.96 -13.02 -0.73
CA HIS A 47 2.79 -14.22 -0.98
C HIS A 47 2.88 -15.22 0.19
N GLY A 48 1.92 -15.19 1.12
CA GLY A 48 1.93 -16.01 2.34
C GLY A 48 2.46 -15.27 3.58
N THR A 49 3.11 -14.12 3.41
CA THR A 49 3.56 -13.30 4.54
C THR A 49 2.38 -12.64 5.24
N MET A 50 2.32 -12.85 6.56
CA MET A 50 1.31 -12.25 7.43
C MET A 50 1.97 -11.64 8.68
N ILE A 51 1.29 -10.67 9.26
CA ILE A 51 1.64 -10.11 10.57
C ILE A 51 0.49 -10.39 11.52
N PHE A 52 0.78 -11.07 12.62
CA PHE A 52 -0.17 -11.28 13.70
C PHE A 52 0.14 -10.32 14.84
N THR A 53 -0.87 -9.56 15.29
CA THR A 53 -0.79 -8.74 16.49
C THR A 53 -1.69 -9.37 17.56
N PHE A 54 -1.10 -9.82 18.66
CA PHE A 54 -1.82 -10.51 19.72
C PHE A 54 -1.16 -10.29 21.08
N ALA A 55 -1.94 -9.94 22.10
CA ALA A 55 -1.46 -9.73 23.47
C ALA A 55 -0.20 -8.82 23.55
N GLY A 56 -0.19 -7.74 22.75
CA GLY A 56 0.94 -6.80 22.67
C GLY A 56 2.19 -7.31 21.95
N LYS A 57 2.13 -8.51 21.35
CA LYS A 57 3.20 -9.09 20.53
C LYS A 57 2.90 -8.86 19.05
N VAL A 58 3.97 -8.67 18.29
CA VAL A 58 3.95 -8.67 16.82
C VAL A 58 4.71 -9.91 16.35
N ILE A 59 4.05 -10.75 15.57
CA ILE A 59 4.58 -12.03 15.10
C ILE A 59 4.55 -12.01 13.57
N HIS A 60 5.71 -12.11 12.95
CA HIS A 60 5.84 -12.25 11.51
C HIS A 60 5.73 -13.72 11.14
N VAL A 61 4.74 -14.06 10.32
CA VAL A 61 4.51 -15.41 9.82
C VAL A 61 4.95 -15.47 8.37
N ASP A 62 5.81 -16.45 8.07
CA ASP A 62 6.40 -16.68 6.75
C ASP A 62 6.97 -15.39 6.11
N PRO A 63 7.93 -14.72 6.76
CA PRO A 63 8.49 -13.49 6.24
C PRO A 63 9.26 -13.78 4.94
N TYR A 64 8.79 -13.18 3.84
CA TYR A 64 9.46 -13.24 2.55
C TYR A 64 10.29 -11.98 2.30
N GLY A 65 11.53 -12.15 1.85
CA GLY A 65 12.41 -11.05 1.43
C GLY A 65 13.06 -11.39 0.09
N LYS A 66 13.08 -10.42 -0.84
CA LYS A 66 13.83 -10.45 -2.10
C LYS A 66 14.92 -9.40 -2.08
#